data_AF-A0A2W4YSS1-F1
#
_entry.id   AF-A0A2W4YSS1-F1
#
_cell.length_a   1.000
_cell.length_b   1.000
_cell.length_c   1.000
_cell.angle_alpha   90.00
_cell.angle_beta   90.00
_cell.angle_gamma   90.00
#
_symmetry.space_group_name_H-M   'P 1'
#
loop_
_entity.id
_entity.type
_entity.pdbx_description
1 polymer ?
#
loop_
_entity_poly.entity_id
_entity_poly.type
_entity_poly.pdbx_seq_one_letter_code
_entity_poly.pdbx_strand_id
1 'polypeptide(L)'
;MPNFDHRHPHQPSPKPKPKTFGRNALSIGAAAIGLGGALLAVFLRSKKNPAEHAAPDLALDKPRPGADDRAPEAFRPDPTAVPTKAERESLRPATGPAPSLAADRGSTLG
;
A
#
# COMPACT_ATOMS: atom_id res chain seq x y z
N MET A 1 -54.92 60.35 -49.76
CA MET A 1 -54.91 58.91 -49.41
C MET A 1 -53.56 58.62 -48.75
N PRO A 2 -53.49 58.06 -47.53
CA PRO A 2 -52.22 57.77 -46.87
C PRO A 2 -51.59 56.47 -47.41
N ASN A 3 -50.26 56.48 -47.56
CA ASN A 3 -49.45 55.33 -47.97
C ASN A 3 -49.12 54.50 -46.72
N PHE A 4 -49.47 53.21 -46.70
CA PHE A 4 -49.17 52.31 -45.57
C PHE A 4 -47.83 51.60 -45.80
N ASP A 5 -46.77 52.12 -45.18
CA ASP A 5 -45.49 51.41 -45.07
C ASP A 5 -45.65 50.15 -44.21
N HIS A 6 -45.56 48.98 -44.85
CA HIS A 6 -45.54 47.69 -44.17
C HIS A 6 -44.14 47.46 -43.59
N ARG A 7 -43.91 47.93 -42.35
CA ARG A 7 -42.73 47.53 -41.57
C ARG A 7 -42.91 46.09 -41.08
N HIS A 8 -42.11 45.16 -41.62
CA HIS A 8 -41.98 43.81 -41.07
C HIS A 8 -41.35 43.88 -39.67
N PRO A 9 -41.85 43.15 -38.65
CA PRO A 9 -41.19 43.07 -37.36
C PRO A 9 -39.90 42.24 -37.46
N HIS A 10 -38.80 42.79 -36.95
CA HIS A 10 -37.55 42.07 -36.75
C HIS A 10 -37.79 40.85 -35.85
N GLN A 11 -37.60 39.63 -36.38
CA GLN A 11 -37.51 38.43 -35.56
C GLN A 11 -36.17 38.43 -34.80
N PRO A 12 -36.15 38.18 -33.48
CA PRO A 12 -34.90 38.04 -32.74
C PRO A 12 -34.20 36.74 -33.14
N SER A 13 -32.94 36.85 -33.57
CA SER A 13 -32.09 35.72 -33.94
C SER A 13 -31.94 34.72 -32.78
N PRO A 14 -32.02 33.40 -33.02
CA PRO A 14 -31.84 32.41 -31.96
C PRO A 14 -30.39 32.40 -31.45
N LYS A 15 -30.21 32.58 -30.13
CA LYS A 15 -28.88 32.48 -29.49
C LYS A 15 -28.37 31.03 -29.58
N PRO A 16 -27.08 30.81 -29.91
CA PRO A 16 -26.52 29.46 -29.99
C PRO A 16 -26.43 28.82 -28.60
N LYS A 17 -27.01 27.62 -28.46
CA LYS A 17 -26.89 26.82 -27.23
C LYS A 17 -25.46 26.26 -27.12
N PRO A 18 -24.81 26.29 -25.93
CA PRO A 18 -23.48 25.73 -25.75
C PRO A 18 -23.52 24.20 -25.93
N LYS A 19 -22.67 23.67 -26.82
CA LYS A 19 -22.60 22.24 -27.12
C LYS A 19 -21.86 21.50 -26.00
N THR A 20 -22.59 20.69 -25.24
CA THR A 20 -22.11 19.80 -24.16
C THR A 20 -21.29 18.58 -24.65
N PHE A 21 -20.73 18.63 -25.86
CA PHE A 21 -20.07 17.46 -26.48
C PHE A 21 -18.62 17.24 -26.01
N GLY A 22 -17.99 18.22 -25.34
CA GLY A 22 -16.57 18.14 -24.96
C GLY A 22 -16.28 17.63 -23.55
N ARG A 23 -17.26 17.64 -22.63
CA ARG A 23 -17.03 17.27 -21.21
C ARG A 23 -17.02 15.76 -20.97
N ASN A 24 -17.87 15.02 -21.67
CA ASN A 24 -18.01 13.58 -21.45
C ASN A 24 -16.81 12.79 -22.00
N ALA A 25 -16.29 13.16 -23.18
CA ALA A 25 -15.12 12.50 -23.78
C ALA A 25 -13.86 12.64 -22.92
N LEU A 26 -13.62 13.83 -22.34
CA LEU A 26 -12.49 14.07 -21.44
C LEU A 26 -12.60 13.25 -20.15
N SER A 27 -13.80 13.15 -19.58
CA SER A 27 -14.04 12.38 -18.35
C SER A 27 -13.87 10.87 -18.55
N ILE A 28 -14.29 10.34 -19.70
CA ILE A 28 -14.15 8.91 -20.03
C ILE A 28 -12.67 8.57 -20.28
N GLY A 29 -11.94 9.44 -20.99
CA GLY A 29 -10.49 9.27 -21.19
C GLY A 29 -9.71 9.28 -19.88
N ALA A 30 -10.01 10.21 -18.97
CA ALA A 30 -9.35 10.28 -17.66
C ALA A 30 -9.67 9.06 -16.77
N ALA A 31 -10.93 8.61 -16.75
CA ALA A 31 -11.33 7.43 -15.98
C ALA A 31 -10.66 6.15 -16.49
N ALA A 32 -10.54 5.99 -17.81
CA ALA A 32 -9.87 4.82 -18.41
C ALA A 32 -8.36 4.78 -18.08
N ILE A 33 -7.67 5.93 -18.11
CA ILE A 33 -6.25 6.01 -17.73
C ILE A 33 -6.05 5.72 -16.24
N GLY A 34 -6.91 6.28 -15.37
CA GLY A 34 -6.83 6.04 -13.93
C GLY A 34 -7.03 4.57 -13.56
N LEU A 35 -8.03 3.92 -14.15
CA LEU A 35 -8.28 2.50 -13.92
C LEU A 35 -7.17 1.61 -14.51
N GLY A 36 -6.75 1.88 -15.74
CA GLY A 36 -5.68 1.12 -16.39
C GLY A 36 -4.34 1.22 -15.64
N GLY A 37 -3.99 2.42 -15.18
CA GLY A 37 -2.78 2.66 -14.39
C GLY A 37 -2.81 1.95 -13.03
N ALA A 38 -3.96 1.96 -12.33
CA ALA A 38 -4.11 1.24 -11.06
C ALA A 38 -3.98 -0.28 -11.23
N LEU A 39 -4.60 -0.85 -12.27
CA LEU A 39 -4.50 -2.29 -12.57
C LEU A 39 -3.08 -2.70 -12.94
N LEU A 40 -2.37 -1.89 -13.74
CA LEU A 40 -0.97 -2.14 -14.09
C LEU A 40 -0.06 -2.06 -12.86
N ALA A 41 -0.27 -1.09 -11.96
CA ALA A 41 0.52 -0.97 -10.74
C ALA A 41 0.34 -2.18 -9.80
N VAL A 42 -0.89 -2.69 -9.65
CA VAL A 42 -1.16 -3.92 -8.89
C VAL A 42 -0.47 -5.12 -9.53
N PHE A 43 -0.55 -5.25 -10.86
CA PHE A 43 0.11 -6.32 -11.60
C PHE A 43 1.63 -6.29 -11.41
N LEU A 44 2.27 -5.13 -11.57
CA LEU A 44 3.72 -4.97 -11.39
C LEU A 44 4.16 -5.26 -9.95
N ARG A 45 3.37 -4.88 -8.93
CA ARG A 45 3.65 -5.19 -7.52
C ARG A 45 3.47 -6.66 -7.18
N SER A 46 2.58 -7.36 -7.87
CA SER A 46 2.33 -8.80 -7.68
C SER A 46 3.43 -9.69 -8.26
N LYS A 47 4.37 -9.12 -9.04
CA LYS A 47 5.45 -9.89 -9.66
C LYS A 47 6.42 -10.36 -8.57
N LYS A 48 6.41 -11.67 -8.31
CA LYS A 48 7.31 -12.32 -7.34
C LYS A 48 8.77 -11.96 -7.66
N ASN A 49 9.51 -11.55 -6.64
CA ASN A 49 10.93 -11.27 -6.75
C ASN A 49 11.69 -12.60 -6.91
N PRO A 50 12.44 -12.81 -8.00
CA PRO A 50 13.15 -14.07 -8.23
C PRO A 50 14.33 -14.29 -7.26
N ALA A 51 14.72 -13.26 -6.50
CA ALA A 51 15.76 -13.34 -5.46
C ALA A 51 15.23 -13.86 -4.11
N GLU A 52 13.91 -14.03 -3.96
CA GLU A 52 13.31 -14.56 -2.74
C GLU A 52 13.24 -16.08 -2.81
N HIS A 53 13.80 -16.76 -1.82
CA HIS A 53 13.64 -18.20 -1.67
C HIS A 53 12.20 -18.53 -1.29
N ALA A 54 11.67 -19.62 -1.84
CA ALA A 54 10.39 -20.14 -1.37
C ALA A 54 10.52 -20.46 0.13
N ALA A 55 9.53 -20.04 0.92
CA ALA A 55 9.33 -20.44 2.31
C ALA A 55 8.08 -21.33 2.37
N PRO A 56 8.19 -22.63 2.01
CA PRO A 56 7.03 -23.52 1.87
C PRO A 56 6.33 -23.81 3.21
N ASP A 57 7.05 -23.63 4.31
CA ASP A 57 6.60 -23.75 5.70
C ASP A 57 5.74 -22.56 6.15
N LEU A 58 5.98 -21.37 5.58
CA LEU A 58 5.25 -20.13 5.88
C LEU A 58 4.19 -19.78 4.83
N ALA A 59 3.93 -20.68 3.88
CA ALA A 59 2.92 -20.45 2.85
C ALA A 59 1.52 -20.26 3.47
N LEU A 60 0.74 -19.33 2.92
CA LEU A 60 -0.50 -18.84 3.51
C LEU A 60 -1.57 -19.94 3.69
N ASP A 61 -1.52 -20.97 2.86
CA ASP A 61 -2.38 -22.15 2.82
C ASP A 61 -1.97 -23.24 3.81
N LYS A 62 -0.82 -23.10 4.49
CA LYS A 62 -0.37 -24.07 5.48
C LYS A 62 -1.14 -23.90 6.80
N PRO A 63 -1.59 -25.01 7.41
CA PRO A 63 -2.12 -24.97 8.76
C PRO A 63 -1.01 -24.47 9.69
N ARG A 64 -1.31 -23.42 10.46
CA ARG A 64 -0.41 -22.96 11.52
C ARG A 64 -0.50 -23.93 12.70
N PRO A 65 0.61 -24.19 13.40
CA PRO A 65 0.57 -24.96 14.63
C PRO A 65 -0.47 -24.39 15.61
N GLY A 66 -1.43 -25.22 16.01
CA GLY A 66 -2.43 -24.91 17.02
C GLY A 66 -1.89 -25.07 18.44
N ALA A 67 -2.75 -24.85 19.43
CA ALA A 67 -2.38 -25.00 20.84
C ALA A 67 -1.96 -26.44 21.20
N ASP A 68 -2.45 -27.43 20.45
CA ASP A 68 -2.16 -28.85 20.66
C ASP A 68 -0.91 -29.32 19.90
N ASP A 69 -0.42 -28.54 18.93
CA ASP A 69 0.84 -28.77 18.21
C ASP A 69 2.07 -28.33 19.02
N ARG A 70 1.88 -28.02 20.31
CA ARG A 70 2.98 -27.75 21.23
C ARG A 70 3.89 -28.97 21.33
N ALA A 71 5.16 -28.72 21.64
CA ALA A 71 6.15 -29.76 21.92
C ALA A 71 5.58 -30.81 22.90
N PRO A 72 6.01 -32.08 22.85
CA PRO A 72 5.55 -33.09 23.82
C PRO A 72 5.75 -32.61 25.26
N GLU A 73 4.89 -33.03 26.19
CA GLU A 73 4.88 -32.54 27.59
C GLU A 73 6.28 -32.54 28.24
N ALA A 74 7.07 -33.59 28.01
CA ALA A 74 8.44 -33.72 28.55
C ALA A 74 9.44 -32.65 28.04
N PHE A 75 9.14 -31.99 26.93
CA PHE A 75 9.94 -30.92 26.34
C PHE A 75 9.30 -29.54 26.48
N ARG A 76 8.13 -29.45 27.13
CA ARG A 76 7.52 -28.16 27.43
C ARG A 76 8.29 -27.52 28.59
N PRO A 77 8.65 -26.23 28.50
CA PRO A 77 9.09 -25.48 29.67
C PRO A 77 8.01 -25.57 30.75
N ASP A 78 8.41 -25.82 32.00
CA ASP A 78 7.50 -25.82 33.13
C ASP A 78 6.84 -24.43 33.27
N PRO A 79 5.51 -24.32 33.13
CA PRO A 79 4.82 -23.03 33.21
C PRO A 79 4.80 -22.46 34.63
N THR A 80 5.11 -23.28 35.64
CA THR A 80 5.12 -22.90 37.06
C THR A 80 6.51 -22.59 37.60
N ALA A 81 7.56 -22.81 36.78
CA ALA A 81 8.92 -22.48 37.17
C ALA A 81 9.07 -20.96 37.29
N VAL A 82 9.24 -20.48 38.53
CA VAL A 82 9.53 -19.07 38.82
C VAL A 82 11.03 -18.88 38.90
N PRO A 83 11.66 -18.05 38.03
CA PRO A 83 13.08 -17.78 38.11
C PRO A 83 13.45 -17.14 39.46
N THR A 84 14.59 -17.55 40.03
CA THR A 84 15.13 -16.99 41.26
C THR A 84 15.49 -15.52 41.11
N LYS A 85 15.72 -14.81 42.23
CA LYS A 85 16.14 -13.41 42.17
C LYS A 85 17.46 -13.24 41.42
N ALA A 86 18.43 -14.13 41.63
CA ALA A 86 19.73 -14.06 40.96
C ALA A 86 19.62 -14.26 39.44
N GLU A 87 18.81 -15.22 38.99
CA GLU A 87 18.55 -15.47 37.56
C GLU A 87 17.82 -14.30 36.91
N ARG A 88 16.89 -13.65 37.62
CA ARG A 88 16.24 -12.44 37.08
C ARG A 88 17.22 -11.28 36.93
N GLU A 89 18.13 -11.08 37.89
CA GLU A 89 19.14 -10.03 37.79
C GLU A 89 20.16 -10.29 36.68
N SER A 90 20.54 -11.55 36.44
CA SER A 90 21.46 -11.89 35.34
C SER A 90 20.82 -11.73 33.96
N LEU A 91 19.50 -11.91 33.86
CA LEU A 91 18.72 -11.68 32.64
C LEU A 91 18.29 -10.21 32.45
N ARG A 92 18.70 -9.30 33.35
CA ARG A 92 18.34 -7.90 33.23
C ARG A 92 18.93 -7.34 31.93
N PRO A 93 18.12 -6.67 31.08
CA PRO A 93 18.63 -6.06 29.86
C PRO A 93 19.83 -5.17 30.16
N ALA A 94 20.85 -5.23 29.31
CA ALA A 94 22.00 -4.35 29.40
C ALA A 94 21.58 -2.94 28.95
N THR A 95 20.86 -2.21 29.81
CA THR A 95 20.40 -0.83 29.59
C THR A 95 21.51 0.20 29.75
N GLY A 96 22.78 -0.24 29.69
CA GLY A 96 23.92 0.67 29.57
C GLY A 96 23.89 1.40 28.23
N PRO A 97 24.75 2.41 28.04
CA PRO A 97 24.92 3.04 26.74
C PRO A 97 25.17 1.96 25.68
N ALA A 98 24.42 2.03 24.57
CA ALA A 98 24.55 1.06 23.49
C ALA A 98 26.02 0.98 23.06
N PRO A 99 26.58 -0.22 22.85
CA PRO A 99 27.91 -0.34 22.26
C PRO A 99 27.90 0.42 20.93
N SER A 100 28.82 1.37 20.77
CA SER A 100 28.95 2.07 19.51
C SER A 100 29.37 1.05 18.44
N LEU A 101 28.56 0.92 17.38
CA LEU A 101 28.91 0.13 16.18
C LEU A 101 30.01 0.80 15.34
N ALA A 102 30.62 1.89 15.83
CA ALA A 102 31.72 2.57 15.19
C ALA A 102 33.03 1.81 15.47
N ALA A 103 33.13 0.60 14.94
CA ALA A 103 34.44 0.11 14.54
C ALA A 103 34.88 0.98 13.36
N ASP A 104 35.95 1.74 13.55
CA ASP A 104 36.73 2.31 12.46
C ASP A 104 37.22 1.15 11.59
N ARG A 105 36.41 0.76 10.60
CA ARG A 105 36.84 -0.16 9.54
C ARG A 105 37.74 0.66 8.62
N GLY A 106 39.01 0.74 9.04
CA GLY A 106 40.16 1.25 8.34
C GLY A 106 39.84 2.04 7.07
N SER A 107 39.90 3.37 7.18
CA SER A 107 40.05 4.27 6.04
C SER A 107 41.37 3.98 5.32
N THR A 108 41.40 2.95 4.48
CA THR A 108 42.37 2.81 3.40
C THR A 108 41.77 3.47 2.17
N LEU A 109 42.19 4.69 1.83
CA LEU A 109 42.15 5.26 0.48
C LEU A 109 42.85 6.63 0.45
N GLY A 110 43.92 6.72 -0.35
CA GLY A 110 44.46 7.97 -0.90
C GLY A 110 45.81 8.40 -0.36
#